data_AF-A0A9Y1ZAH6-F1
#
_entry.id   AF-A0A9Y1ZAH6-F1
#
_cell.length_a   1.000
_cell.length_b   1.000
_cell.length_c   1.000
_cell.angle_alpha   90.00
_cell.angle_beta   90.00
_cell.angle_gamma   90.00
#
_symmetry.space_group_name_H-M   'P 1'
#
loop_
_entity.id
_entity.type
_entity.pdbx_description
1 polymer ?
#
loop_
_entity_poly.entity_id
_entity_poly.type
_entity_poly.pdbx_seq_one_letter_code
_entity_poly.pdbx_strand_id
1 'polypeptide(L)' 'MPGLRGELEVETLLKIILVLVAVLLVLRVLQTLISGIAALLGPFFVLVQLMIAVLIVLWLLDRL' A
#
# COMPACT_ATOMS: atom_id res chain seq x y z
N MET A 1 37.26 19.91 7.01
CA MET A 1 35.96 19.89 6.30
C MET A 1 35.00 19.01 7.10
N PRO A 2 34.22 19.55 8.06
CA PRO A 2 33.37 18.73 8.91
C PRO A 2 31.91 18.71 8.42
N GLY A 3 31.50 17.55 7.90
CA GLY A 3 30.28 16.82 8.29
C GLY A 3 28.89 17.43 8.07
N LEU A 4 28.30 17.12 6.92
CA LEU A 4 26.91 17.29 6.46
C LEU A 4 25.81 16.60 7.33
N ARG A 5 26.00 16.44 8.65
CA ARG A 5 25.13 15.62 9.53
C ARG A 5 24.14 16.39 10.41
N GLY A 6 24.10 17.72 10.34
CA GLY A 6 23.31 18.55 11.28
C GLY A 6 22.50 19.68 10.67
N GLU A 7 22.24 19.68 9.36
CA GLU A 7 21.64 20.84 8.67
C GLU A 7 20.12 20.74 8.52
N LEU A 8 19.49 19.63 8.94
CA LEU A 8 18.05 19.57 9.07
C LEU A 8 17.60 20.11 10.42
N GLU A 9 16.92 21.25 10.37
CA GLU A 9 16.23 21.82 11.51
C GLU A 9 15.23 20.81 12.11
N VAL A 10 15.16 20.78 13.44
CA VAL A 10 14.27 19.87 14.19
C VAL A 10 12.82 20.00 13.72
N GLU A 11 12.40 21.23 13.39
CA GLU A 11 11.07 21.50 12.84
C GLU A 11 10.83 20.78 11.51
N THR A 12 11.80 20.77 10.59
CA THR A 12 11.69 20.08 9.31
C THR A 12 11.62 18.56 9.50
N LEU A 13 12.43 18.01 10.41
CA LEU A 13 12.36 16.59 10.76
C LEU A 13 10.99 16.21 11.33
N LEU A 14 10.45 17.02 12.24
CA LEU A 14 9.12 16.81 12.82
C LEU A 14 8.02 16.86 11.76
N LYS A 15 8.08 17.80 10.81
CA LYS A 15 7.14 17.87 9.68
C LYS A 15 7.22 16.63 8.80
N ILE A 16 8.43 16.17 8.46
CA ILE A 16 8.63 14.95 7.66
C ILE A 16 8.06 13.73 8.39
N ILE A 17 8.36 13.57 9.68
CA ILE A 17 7.82 12.47 10.49
C ILE A 17 6.30 12.54 10.55
N LEU A 18 5.72 13.73 10.74
CA LEU A 18 4.27 13.92 10.77
C LEU A 18 3.62 13.49 9.45
N VAL A 19 4.19 13.88 8.31
CA VAL A 19 3.71 13.46 6.99
C VAL A 19 3.84 11.95 6.82
N LEU A 20 4.98 11.36 7.19
CA LEU A 20 5.19 9.92 7.12
C LEU A 20 4.17 9.17 7.98
N VAL A 21 3.94 9.62 9.21
CA VAL A 21 2.92 9.04 10.10
C VAL A 21 1.53 9.19 9.49
N ALA A 22 1.19 10.33 8.92
CA ALA A 22 -0.09 10.53 8.26
C ALA A 22 -0.29 9.56 7.07
N VAL A 23 0.73 9.40 6.22
CA VAL A 23 0.73 8.43 5.11
C VAL A 23 0.58 7.01 5.64
N LEU A 24 1.33 6.64 6.69
CA LEU A 24 1.23 5.33 7.33
C LEU A 24 -0.17 5.08 7.90
N LEU A 25 -0.81 6.08 8.50
CA LEU A 25 -2.18 5.97 9.01
C LEU A 25 -3.16 5.71 7.87
N VAL A 26 -3.04 6.43 6.74
CA VAL A 26 -3.87 6.20 5.56
C VAL A 26 -3.70 4.78 5.03
N LEU A 27 -2.45 4.31 4.87
CA LEU A 27 -2.18 2.94 4.42
C LEU A 27 -2.76 1.91 5.40
N ARG A 28 -2.68 2.15 6.71
CA ARG A 28 -3.21 1.25 7.72
C ARG A 28 -4.73 1.17 7.68
N VAL A 29 -5.41 2.30 7.46
CA VAL A 29 -6.87 2.34 7.27
C VAL A 29 -7.26 1.58 6.01
N LEU A 30 -6.58 1.82 4.88
CA LEU A 30 -6.82 1.09 3.64
C LEU A 30 -6.61 -0.42 3.80
N GLN A 31 -5.53 -0.84 4.44
CA GLN A 31 -5.26 -2.25 4.71
C GLN A 31 -6.37 -2.87 5.56
N THR A 32 -6.82 -2.17 6.60
CA THR A 32 -7.91 -2.63 7.46
C THR A 32 -9.20 -2.81 6.66
N LEU A 33 -9.55 -1.84 5.81
CA LEU A 33 -10.73 -1.93 4.94
C LEU A 33 -10.64 -3.10 3.96
N ILE A 34 -9.53 -3.24 3.25
CA ILE A 34 -9.30 -4.33 2.29
C ILE A 34 -9.36 -5.68 3.01
N SER A 35 -8.70 -5.80 4.16
CA SER A 35 -8.72 -7.02 4.96
C SER A 35 -10.11 -7.36 5.51
N GLY A 36 -10.91 -6.36 5.87
CA GLY A 36 -12.30 -6.56 6.30
C GLY A 36 -13.18 -7.10 5.19
N ILE A 37 -13.02 -6.56 3.97
CA ILE A 37 -13.71 -7.07 2.77
C ILE A 37 -13.23 -8.49 2.45
N ALA A 38 -11.92 -8.72 2.46
CA ALA A 38 -11.36 -10.06 2.21
C ALA A 38 -11.84 -11.09 3.24
N ALA A 39 -11.95 -10.70 4.52
CA ALA A 39 -12.47 -11.55 5.59
C ALA A 39 -13.96 -11.87 5.39
N LEU A 40 -14.77 -10.93 4.90
CA LEU A 40 -16.17 -11.18 4.56
C LEU A 40 -16.32 -12.16 3.40
N LEU A 41 -15.45 -12.08 2.39
CA LEU A 41 -15.41 -13.06 1.30
C LEU A 41 -14.82 -14.41 1.76
N GLY A 42 -14.05 -14.42 2.85
CA GLY A 42 -13.45 -15.60 3.43
C GLY A 42 -12.64 -16.41 2.41
N PRO A 43 -12.75 -17.76 2.38
CA PRO A 43 -11.96 -18.59 1.48
C PRO A 43 -12.28 -18.36 -0.01
N PHE A 44 -13.44 -17.77 -0.35
CA PHE A 44 -13.80 -17.44 -1.72
C PHE A 44 -12.94 -16.30 -2.29
N PHE A 45 -12.28 -15.50 -1.46
CA PHE A 45 -11.37 -14.44 -1.90
C PHE A 45 -10.27 -15.00 -2.84
N VAL A 46 -9.73 -16.17 -2.52
CA VAL A 46 -8.70 -16.85 -3.35
C VAL A 46 -9.28 -17.22 -4.72
N LEU A 47 -10.51 -17.73 -4.78
CA LEU A 47 -11.16 -18.10 -6.04
C LEU A 47 -11.44 -16.89 -6.91
N VAL A 48 -11.92 -15.78 -6.32
CA VAL A 48 -12.15 -14.52 -7.03
C VAL A 48 -10.83 -13.97 -7.57
N GLN A 49 -9.77 -13.99 -6.77
CA GLN A 49 -8.45 -13.52 -7.19
C GLN A 49 -7.87 -14.37 -8.33
N LEU A 50 -8.00 -15.70 -8.27
CA LEU A 50 -7.61 -16.60 -9.34
C LEU A 50 -8.42 -16.36 -10.61
N MET A 51 -9.74 -16.17 -10.49
CA MET A 51 -10.59 -15.84 -11.63
C MET A 51 -10.15 -14.53 -12.30
N ILE A 52 -9.87 -13.48 -11.53
CA ILE A 52 -9.33 -12.22 -12.05
C ILE A 52 -7.98 -12.45 -12.74
N ALA A 53 -7.07 -13.21 -12.12
CA ALA A 53 -5.76 -13.51 -12.72
C ALA A 53 -5.90 -14.26 -14.05
N VAL A 54 -6.78 -15.26 -14.12
CA VAL A 54 -7.09 -15.98 -15.37
C VAL A 54 -7.67 -15.04 -16.41
N LEU A 55 -8.59 -14.15 -16.04
CA LEU A 55 -9.14 -13.14 -16.96
C LEU A 55 -8.05 -12.19 -17.48
N ILE A 56 -7.13 -11.74 -16.63
CA ILE A 56 -5.99 -10.90 -17.04
C ILE A 56 -5.09 -11.65 -18.02
N VAL A 57 -4.78 -12.92 -17.75
CA VAL A 57 -3.94 -13.76 -18.62
C VAL A 57 -4.63 -14.00 -19.96
N LEU A 58 -5.91 -14.38 -19.95
CA LEU A 58 -6.69 -14.58 -21.18
C LEU A 58 -6.80 -13.29 -21.98
N TRP A 59 -7.05 -12.16 -21.33
CA TRP A 59 -7.07 -10.85 -21.98
C TRP A 59 -5.71 -10.50 -22.59
N LEU A 60 -4.62 -10.81 -21.89
CA LEU A 60 -3.27 -10.56 -22.41
C LEU A 60 -2.96 -11.44 -23.62
N LEU A 61 -3.37 -12.73 -23.60
CA LEU A 61 -3.25 -13.65 -24.74
C LEU A 61 -4.13 -13.24 -25.92
N ASP A 62 -5.34 -12.74 -25.67
CA ASP A 62 -6.26 -12.25 -26.71
C ASP A 62 -5.74 -10.95 -27.35
N ARG A 63 -4.98 -10.16 -26.59
CA ARG A 63 -4.45 -8.87 -27.04
C ARG A 63 -3.04 -8.93 -27.65
N LEU A 64 -2.34 -10.06 -27.53
CA LEU A 64 -1.00 -10.28 -28.09
C LEU A 64 -1.08 -10.91 -29.48
#